data_AF-A0A8J8CY83-F1
#
_entry.id   AF-A0A8J8CY83-F1
#
_cell.length_a   1.000
_cell.length_b   1.000
_cell.length_c   1.000
_cell.angle_alpha   90.00
_cell.angle_beta   90.00
_cell.angle_gamma   90.00
#
_symmetry.space_group_name_H-M   'P 1'
#
loop_
_entity.id
_entity.type
_entity.pdbx_description
1 polymer ?
#
loop_
_entity_poly.entity_id
_entity_poly.type
_entity_poly.pdbx_seq_one_letter_code
_entity_poly.pdbx_strand_id
1 'polypeptide(L)'
;MSTQSDQSPKRTELDELRSELRRRHDHVEDDSQLWWEISLFLEQTATHHDGSVRTLVKQSLAELQKDPKHKMYPHRGVDTPEEAFPDACEGCPNYGVQCPVLTRKPVTDTIERLMEQYEGDQLVSELYDVANQHECHILRQTLTEYDEGERQFLAKGQELYRRAVANTSTSEATQLDLDPETMEELDIDLSEFGLTEEDLEGDGITTTASSGVSTTPPPEQAKMVQAATEAVTSDDEDEDDSGGRY
;
A
#
# COMPACT_ATOMS: atom_id res chain seq x y z
N MET A 1 -4.08 -8.44 41.96
CA MET A 1 -4.96 -8.58 40.79
C MET A 1 -4.41 -7.64 39.73
N SER A 2 -3.59 -8.17 38.82
CA SER A 2 -2.97 -7.37 37.76
C SER A 2 -4.00 -7.21 36.65
N THR A 3 -4.33 -5.97 36.32
CA THR A 3 -5.11 -5.61 35.14
C THR A 3 -4.34 -6.05 33.91
N GLN A 4 -4.83 -7.09 33.24
CA GLN A 4 -4.49 -7.36 31.84
C GLN A 4 -4.97 -6.15 31.04
N SER A 5 -4.06 -5.25 30.69
CA SER A 5 -4.30 -4.27 29.65
C SER A 5 -4.49 -5.06 28.36
N ASP A 6 -5.74 -5.18 27.95
CA ASP A 6 -6.18 -5.64 26.64
C ASP A 6 -5.66 -4.63 25.60
N GLN A 7 -4.35 -4.68 25.31
CA GLN A 7 -3.74 -3.92 24.22
C GLN A 7 -4.15 -4.62 22.94
N SER A 8 -5.36 -4.33 22.47
CA SER A 8 -5.69 -4.56 21.07
C SER A 8 -4.57 -3.93 20.24
N PRO A 9 -3.99 -4.65 19.25
CA PRO A 9 -2.96 -4.09 18.40
C PRO A 9 -3.51 -2.78 17.80
N LYS A 10 -2.77 -1.68 17.98
CA LYS A 10 -3.16 -0.39 17.41
C LYS A 10 -3.19 -0.57 15.90
N ARG A 11 -4.38 -0.41 15.31
CA ARG A 11 -4.58 -0.51 13.86
C ARG A 11 -3.75 0.58 13.17
N THR A 12 -3.10 0.22 12.06
CA THR A 12 -2.42 1.21 11.22
C THR A 12 -3.45 1.99 10.41
N GLU A 13 -3.08 3.16 9.89
CA GLU A 13 -3.97 3.97 9.03
C GLU A 13 -4.45 3.18 7.80
N LEU A 14 -3.60 2.30 7.24
CA LEU A 14 -3.96 1.44 6.13
C LEU A 14 -5.01 0.38 6.52
N ASP A 15 -4.98 -0.14 7.74
CA ASP A 15 -6.02 -1.06 8.27
C ASP A 15 -7.38 -0.39 8.33
N GLU A 16 -7.38 0.87 8.79
CA GLU A 16 -8.58 1.67 8.92
C GLU A 16 -9.16 1.93 7.54
N LEU A 17 -8.35 2.35 6.57
CA LEU A 17 -8.76 2.53 5.18
C LEU A 17 -9.32 1.24 4.58
N ARG A 18 -8.66 0.08 4.75
CA ARG A 18 -9.17 -1.21 4.26
C ARG A 18 -10.50 -1.57 4.91
N SER A 19 -10.63 -1.32 6.22
CA SER A 19 -11.86 -1.59 6.96
C SER A 19 -13.02 -0.73 6.45
N GLU A 20 -12.79 0.55 6.24
CA GLU A 20 -13.81 1.47 5.73
C GLU A 20 -14.16 1.19 4.26
N LEU A 21 -13.17 0.91 3.42
CA LEU A 21 -13.40 0.53 2.02
C LEU A 21 -14.18 -0.79 1.91
N ARG A 22 -13.90 -1.80 2.73
CA ARG A 22 -14.69 -3.05 2.78
C ARG A 22 -16.15 -2.80 3.11
N ARG A 23 -16.45 -1.94 4.07
CA ARG A 23 -17.84 -1.61 4.43
C ARG A 23 -18.59 -0.92 3.29
N ARG A 24 -17.89 -0.09 2.53
CA ARG A 24 -18.46 0.68 1.42
C ARG A 24 -18.48 -0.08 0.10
N HIS A 25 -17.70 -1.15 -0.03
CA HIS A 25 -17.56 -1.94 -1.26
C HIS A 25 -18.90 -2.46 -1.78
N ASP A 26 -19.74 -2.99 -0.90
CA ASP A 26 -21.08 -3.49 -1.25
C ASP A 26 -22.06 -2.38 -1.68
N HIS A 27 -21.75 -1.11 -1.38
CA HIS A 27 -22.62 0.04 -1.65
C HIS A 27 -22.22 0.81 -2.92
N VAL A 28 -21.17 0.36 -3.62
CA VAL A 28 -20.69 0.98 -4.86
C VAL A 28 -20.87 0.05 -6.08
N GLU A 29 -21.71 -0.98 -5.97
CA GLU A 29 -21.95 -1.96 -7.04
C GLU A 29 -22.40 -1.33 -8.37
N ASP A 30 -23.10 -0.19 -8.31
CA ASP A 30 -23.59 0.55 -9.48
C ASP A 30 -22.44 1.23 -10.27
N ASP A 31 -21.30 1.48 -9.63
CA ASP A 31 -20.06 1.94 -10.29
C ASP A 31 -19.08 0.78 -10.40
N SER A 32 -19.24 -0.01 -11.46
CA SER A 32 -18.41 -1.20 -11.72
C SER A 32 -16.91 -0.92 -11.78
N GLN A 33 -16.50 0.28 -12.20
CA GLN A 33 -15.09 0.67 -12.20
C GLN A 33 -14.59 0.89 -10.77
N LEU A 34 -15.31 1.67 -9.97
CA LEU A 34 -14.93 1.94 -8.58
C LEU A 34 -14.96 0.67 -7.73
N TRP A 35 -15.97 -0.19 -7.92
CA TRP A 35 -16.05 -1.49 -7.26
C TRP A 35 -14.81 -2.35 -7.56
N TRP A 36 -14.39 -2.43 -8.82
CA TRP A 36 -13.20 -3.19 -9.22
C TRP A 36 -11.91 -2.58 -8.66
N GLU A 37 -11.78 -1.24 -8.71
CA GLU A 37 -10.61 -0.56 -8.15
C GLU A 37 -10.47 -0.78 -6.64
N ILE A 38 -11.58 -0.79 -5.90
CA ILE A 38 -11.59 -1.11 -4.47
C ILE A 38 -11.24 -2.57 -4.22
N SER A 39 -11.80 -3.51 -4.99
CA SER A 39 -11.44 -4.94 -4.91
C SER A 39 -9.95 -5.15 -5.09
N LEU A 40 -9.37 -4.57 -6.15
CA LEU A 40 -7.94 -4.68 -6.46
C LEU A 40 -7.09 -4.07 -5.34
N PHE A 41 -7.48 -2.91 -4.82
CA PHE A 41 -6.79 -2.27 -3.71
C PHE A 41 -6.80 -3.16 -2.45
N LEU A 42 -7.96 -3.73 -2.10
CA LEU A 42 -8.10 -4.60 -0.94
C LEU A 42 -7.30 -5.90 -1.08
N GLU A 43 -7.18 -6.44 -2.30
CA GLU A 43 -6.33 -7.59 -2.62
C GLU A 43 -4.85 -7.25 -2.48
N GLN A 44 -4.39 -6.19 -3.15
CA GLN A 44 -2.99 -5.74 -3.10
C GLN A 44 -2.54 -5.41 -1.68
N THR A 45 -3.41 -4.80 -0.88
CA THR A 45 -3.09 -4.41 0.51
C THR A 45 -3.38 -5.51 1.53
N ALA A 46 -4.01 -6.62 1.15
CA ALA A 46 -4.20 -7.77 2.04
C ALA A 46 -2.85 -8.42 2.41
N THR A 47 -1.91 -8.50 1.46
CA THR A 47 -0.57 -9.04 1.69
C THR A 47 0.32 -8.09 2.49
N HIS A 48 0.02 -6.79 2.47
CA HIS A 48 0.75 -5.80 3.27
C HIS A 48 0.56 -5.98 4.79
N HIS A 49 -0.50 -6.68 5.22
CA HIS A 49 -0.71 -7.01 6.64
C HIS A 49 0.22 -8.08 7.19
N ASP A 50 0.59 -9.06 6.37
CA ASP A 50 1.67 -10.00 6.70
C ASP A 50 3.05 -9.34 6.46
N GLY A 51 3.09 -8.34 5.58
CA GLY A 51 4.24 -7.47 5.23
C GLY A 51 4.47 -6.30 6.19
N SER A 52 4.31 -6.50 7.50
CA SER A 52 4.77 -5.52 8.49
C SER A 52 6.24 -5.15 8.24
N VAL A 53 6.66 -3.91 8.53
CA VAL A 53 8.08 -3.49 8.45
C VAL A 53 9.00 -4.51 9.15
N ARG A 54 8.51 -5.14 10.23
CA ARG A 54 9.18 -6.25 10.93
C ARG A 54 9.47 -7.43 10.00
N THR A 55 8.46 -7.93 9.29
CA THR A 55 8.59 -9.04 8.33
C THR A 55 9.54 -8.66 7.20
N LEU A 56 9.36 -7.49 6.62
CA LEU A 56 10.18 -7.00 5.50
C LEU A 56 11.66 -6.89 5.89
N VAL A 57 11.95 -6.30 7.05
CA VAL A 57 13.32 -6.16 7.56
C VAL A 57 13.91 -7.53 7.87
N LYS A 58 13.17 -8.43 8.51
CA LYS A 58 13.64 -9.80 8.77
C LYS A 58 13.97 -10.55 7.47
N GLN A 59 13.10 -10.46 6.47
CA GLN A 59 13.31 -11.09 5.17
C GLN A 59 14.53 -10.49 4.46
N SER A 60 14.67 -9.17 4.45
CA SER A 60 15.80 -8.47 3.83
C SER A 60 17.12 -8.85 4.49
N LEU A 61 17.17 -8.89 5.82
CA LEU A 61 18.34 -9.33 6.57
C LEU A 61 18.65 -10.82 6.38
N ALA A 62 17.65 -11.67 6.26
CA ALA A 62 17.83 -13.09 5.98
C ALA A 62 18.35 -13.34 4.56
N GLU A 63 17.88 -12.59 3.56
CA GLU A 63 18.32 -12.70 2.17
C GLU A 63 19.82 -12.39 2.04
N LEU A 64 20.34 -11.44 2.83
CA LEU A 64 21.76 -11.16 2.90
C LEU A 64 22.59 -12.40 3.30
N GLN A 65 22.06 -13.27 4.17
CA GLN A 65 22.72 -14.47 4.69
C GLN A 65 22.30 -15.77 4.00
N LYS A 66 21.56 -15.68 2.89
CA LYS A 66 20.99 -16.84 2.20
C LYS A 66 22.04 -17.78 1.62
N ASP A 67 23.10 -17.22 1.05
CA ASP A 67 24.24 -18.01 0.60
C ASP A 67 25.08 -18.41 1.83
N PRO A 68 25.36 -19.71 2.04
CA PRO A 68 26.20 -20.17 3.15
C PRO A 68 27.58 -19.50 3.26
N LYS A 69 28.11 -18.96 2.16
CA LYS A 69 29.37 -18.21 2.14
C LYS A 69 29.22 -16.80 2.72
N HIS A 70 28.03 -16.21 2.71
CA HIS A 70 27.78 -14.84 3.17
C HIS A 70 27.60 -14.73 4.69
N LYS A 71 28.63 -15.12 5.44
CA LYS A 71 28.60 -15.01 6.90
C LYS A 71 28.79 -13.58 7.40
N MET A 72 29.14 -12.64 6.52
CA MET A 72 29.36 -11.22 6.82
C MET A 72 30.51 -10.96 7.79
N TYR A 73 31.46 -11.90 7.85
CA TYR A 73 32.73 -11.74 8.54
C TYR A 73 33.77 -12.72 7.94
N PRO A 74 35.07 -12.39 8.00
CA PRO A 74 36.15 -13.27 7.57
C PRO A 74 36.09 -14.61 8.32
N HIS A 75 36.03 -15.70 7.57
CA HIS A 75 35.95 -17.03 8.14
C HIS A 75 36.69 -18.04 7.26
N ARG A 76 36.90 -19.23 7.82
CA ARG A 76 37.57 -20.31 7.10
C ARG A 76 36.70 -20.79 5.92
N GLY A 77 37.30 -20.86 4.74
CA GLY A 77 36.64 -21.34 3.52
C GLY A 77 36.30 -20.24 2.51
N VAL A 78 36.71 -19.01 2.81
CA VAL A 78 36.62 -17.85 1.91
C VAL A 78 38.03 -17.29 1.74
N ASP A 79 38.44 -17.02 0.50
CA ASP A 79 39.82 -16.64 0.17
C ASP A 79 40.04 -15.13 0.36
N THR A 80 39.03 -14.32 0.04
CA THR A 80 39.05 -12.87 0.26
C THR A 80 37.93 -12.44 1.20
N PRO A 81 38.19 -11.57 2.20
CA PRO A 81 37.16 -11.16 3.15
C PRO A 81 35.86 -10.63 2.54
N GLU A 82 35.94 -10.03 1.35
CA GLU A 82 34.83 -9.49 0.56
C GLU A 82 33.86 -10.56 0.06
N GLU A 83 34.34 -11.74 -0.31
CA GLU A 83 33.50 -12.88 -0.74
C GLU A 83 32.55 -13.38 0.37
N ALA A 84 32.80 -13.00 1.63
CA ALA A 84 31.92 -13.30 2.75
C ALA A 84 30.69 -12.37 2.81
N PHE A 85 30.53 -11.47 1.83
CA PHE A 85 29.43 -10.52 1.72
C PHE A 85 28.77 -10.62 0.33
N PRO A 86 27.46 -10.38 0.23
CA PRO A 86 26.77 -10.27 -1.05
C PRO A 86 27.15 -8.96 -1.75
N ASP A 87 27.03 -8.96 -3.07
CA ASP A 87 27.30 -7.78 -3.92
C ASP A 87 26.44 -6.57 -3.53
N ALA A 88 25.22 -6.79 -3.02
CA ALA A 88 24.37 -5.72 -2.52
C ALA A 88 25.04 -4.88 -1.40
N CYS A 89 25.97 -5.48 -0.64
CA CYS A 89 26.71 -4.79 0.42
C CYS A 89 27.93 -4.01 -0.10
N GLU A 90 28.25 -4.04 -1.40
CA GLU A 90 29.35 -3.29 -1.99
C GLU A 90 29.21 -1.79 -1.67
N GLY A 91 30.32 -1.16 -1.28
CA GLY A 91 30.33 0.25 -0.85
C GLY A 91 29.96 0.47 0.62
N CYS A 92 29.61 -0.58 1.39
CA CYS A 92 29.48 -0.47 2.84
C CYS A 92 30.86 -0.20 3.49
N PRO A 93 30.97 0.72 4.48
CA PRO A 93 32.21 0.95 5.23
C PRO A 93 32.78 -0.29 5.92
N ASN A 94 31.93 -1.28 6.17
CA ASN A 94 32.28 -2.54 6.82
C ASN A 94 32.40 -3.73 5.84
N TYR A 95 32.32 -3.48 4.53
CA TYR A 95 32.46 -4.51 3.49
C TYR A 95 33.83 -5.19 3.59
N GLY A 96 33.85 -6.51 3.59
CA GLY A 96 35.06 -7.30 3.79
C GLY A 96 35.60 -7.31 5.24
N VAL A 97 34.98 -6.61 6.20
CA VAL A 97 35.46 -6.58 7.60
C VAL A 97 34.52 -7.34 8.51
N GLN A 98 33.33 -6.79 8.76
CA GLN A 98 32.32 -7.42 9.61
C GLN A 98 31.02 -6.61 9.55
N CYS A 99 29.89 -7.21 9.17
CA CYS A 99 28.61 -6.50 9.21
C CYS A 99 28.13 -6.27 10.65
N PRO A 100 28.09 -5.03 11.16
CA PRO A 100 27.69 -4.76 12.54
C PRO A 100 26.25 -5.19 12.82
N VAL A 101 25.35 -5.04 11.84
CA VAL A 101 23.91 -5.34 11.98
C VAL A 101 23.63 -6.84 12.12
N LEU A 102 24.38 -7.68 11.42
CA LEU A 102 24.12 -9.12 11.38
C LEU A 102 25.00 -9.95 12.31
N THR A 103 26.20 -9.47 12.65
CA THR A 103 27.16 -10.29 13.40
C THR A 103 27.36 -9.82 14.84
N ARG A 104 27.01 -8.57 15.19
CA ARG A 104 27.17 -8.07 16.55
C ARG A 104 25.89 -8.31 17.34
N LYS A 105 25.98 -9.25 18.29
CA LYS A 105 24.86 -9.61 19.17
C LYS A 105 24.12 -8.40 19.80
N PRO A 106 24.81 -7.36 20.34
CA PRO A 106 24.10 -6.22 20.91
C PRO A 106 23.21 -5.47 19.91
N VAL A 107 23.58 -5.46 18.63
CA VAL A 107 22.82 -4.78 17.57
C VAL A 107 21.64 -5.64 17.14
N THR A 108 21.85 -6.95 16.94
CA THR A 108 20.74 -7.87 16.63
C THR A 108 19.71 -7.89 17.74
N ASP A 109 20.14 -7.98 19.01
CA ASP A 109 19.26 -7.95 20.18
C ASP A 109 18.51 -6.60 20.28
N THR A 110 19.14 -5.50 19.86
CA THR A 110 18.48 -4.19 19.81
C THR A 110 17.38 -4.16 18.75
N ILE A 111 17.66 -4.64 17.53
CA ILE A 111 16.68 -4.71 16.44
C ILE A 111 15.49 -5.59 16.85
N GLU A 112 15.74 -6.77 17.41
CA GLU A 112 14.69 -7.68 17.88
C GLU A 112 13.83 -7.02 18.97
N ARG A 113 14.47 -6.36 19.94
CA ARG A 113 13.75 -5.62 20.98
C ARG A 113 12.90 -4.48 20.41
N LEU A 114 13.41 -3.71 19.45
CA LEU A 114 12.64 -2.65 18.79
C LEU A 114 11.43 -3.23 18.08
N MET A 115 11.63 -4.34 17.35
CA MET A 115 10.56 -5.06 16.69
C MET A 115 9.49 -5.57 17.66
N GLU A 116 9.84 -5.92 18.90
CA GLU A 116 8.87 -6.33 19.93
C GLU A 116 8.16 -5.14 20.61
N GLN A 117 8.84 -3.99 20.73
CA GLN A 117 8.36 -2.83 21.47
C GLN A 117 7.51 -1.86 20.64
N TYR A 118 7.80 -1.76 19.35
CA TYR A 118 7.22 -0.76 18.46
C TYR A 118 6.57 -1.39 17.23
N GLU A 119 5.64 -0.66 16.62
CA GLU A 119 4.94 -1.02 15.38
C GLU A 119 4.75 0.22 14.49
N GLY A 120 4.46 0.01 13.20
CA GLY A 120 4.24 1.08 12.22
C GLY A 120 5.40 2.09 12.12
N ASP A 121 5.06 3.36 11.95
CA ASP A 121 6.01 4.48 11.77
C ASP A 121 7.04 4.59 12.90
N GLN A 122 6.64 4.29 14.14
CA GLN A 122 7.56 4.37 15.26
C GLN A 122 8.67 3.31 15.14
N LEU A 123 8.32 2.10 14.73
CA LEU A 123 9.31 1.05 14.46
C LEU A 123 10.20 1.44 13.27
N VAL A 124 9.64 2.01 12.21
CA VAL A 124 10.40 2.52 11.05
C VAL A 124 11.44 3.54 11.49
N SER A 125 11.03 4.55 12.27
CA SER A 125 11.92 5.60 12.77
C SER A 125 13.08 5.04 13.61
N GLU A 126 12.80 4.16 14.56
CA GLU A 126 13.82 3.57 15.42
C GLU A 126 14.79 2.67 14.62
N LEU A 127 14.30 1.94 13.62
CA LEU A 127 15.15 1.14 12.74
C LEU A 127 16.02 2.00 11.82
N TYR A 128 15.54 3.18 11.40
CA TYR A 128 16.36 4.15 10.67
C TYR A 128 17.54 4.65 11.51
N ASP A 129 17.31 4.93 12.79
CA ASP A 129 18.38 5.37 13.70
C ASP A 129 19.44 4.28 13.85
N VAL A 130 19.02 3.02 14.00
CA VAL A 130 19.93 1.86 14.01
C VAL A 130 20.70 1.74 12.69
N ALA A 131 20.02 1.89 11.54
CA ALA A 131 20.65 1.83 10.23
C ALA A 131 21.72 2.91 10.06
N ASN A 132 21.44 4.14 10.50
CA ASN A 132 22.37 5.26 10.44
C ASN A 132 23.55 5.07 11.39
N GLN A 133 23.30 4.65 12.64
CA GLN A 133 24.33 4.43 13.65
C GLN A 133 25.34 3.35 13.22
N HIS A 134 24.89 2.37 12.45
CA HIS A 134 25.71 1.24 12.01
C HIS A 134 26.07 1.30 10.51
N GLU A 135 25.79 2.42 9.84
CA GLU A 135 26.09 2.67 8.43
C GLU A 135 25.59 1.54 7.51
N CYS A 136 24.41 0.99 7.82
CA CYS A 136 23.81 -0.10 7.07
C CYS A 136 22.89 0.45 5.98
N HIS A 137 23.42 0.59 4.76
CA HIS A 137 22.67 1.12 3.63
C HIS A 137 21.55 0.18 3.18
N ILE A 138 21.71 -1.15 3.30
CA ILE A 138 20.66 -2.11 2.96
C ILE A 138 19.43 -1.90 3.82
N LEU A 139 19.62 -1.86 5.15
CA LEU A 139 18.51 -1.64 6.07
C LEU A 139 17.83 -0.29 5.80
N ARG A 140 18.62 0.76 5.55
CA ARG A 140 18.10 2.08 5.20
C ARG A 140 17.27 2.05 3.91
N GLN A 141 17.77 1.39 2.87
CA GLN A 141 17.08 1.23 1.59
C GLN A 141 15.76 0.49 1.77
N THR A 142 15.77 -0.65 2.46
CA THR A 142 14.55 -1.43 2.77
C THR A 142 13.49 -0.58 3.46
N LEU A 143 13.88 0.24 4.43
CA LEU A 143 12.96 1.13 5.14
C LEU A 143 12.46 2.29 4.27
N THR A 144 13.27 2.76 3.31
CA THR A 144 12.87 3.82 2.36
C THR A 144 11.83 3.28 1.39
N GLU A 145 12.09 2.12 0.80
CA GLU A 145 11.16 1.45 -0.11
C GLU A 145 9.83 1.11 0.59
N TYR A 146 9.89 0.73 1.87
CA TYR A 146 8.69 0.53 2.69
C TYR A 146 7.86 1.81 2.85
N ASP A 147 8.47 2.91 3.30
CA ASP A 147 7.78 4.19 3.52
C ASP A 147 7.21 4.76 2.21
N GLU A 148 7.97 4.67 1.11
CA GLU A 148 7.50 5.09 -0.21
C GLU A 148 6.32 4.24 -0.71
N GLY A 149 6.39 2.92 -0.53
CA GLY A 149 5.30 2.01 -0.89
C GLY A 149 4.04 2.23 -0.05
N GLU A 150 4.19 2.36 1.27
CA GLU A 150 3.08 2.60 2.19
C GLU A 150 2.35 3.90 1.87
N ARG A 151 3.08 4.99 1.60
CA ARG A 151 2.49 6.27 1.19
C ARG A 151 1.67 6.17 -0.10
N GLN A 152 2.10 5.37 -1.06
CA GLN A 152 1.34 5.15 -2.30
C GLN A 152 0.01 4.45 -2.01
N PHE A 153 0.00 3.44 -1.13
CA PHE A 153 -1.23 2.77 -0.73
C PHE A 153 -2.16 3.67 0.08
N LEU A 154 -1.62 4.47 1.00
CA LEU A 154 -2.43 5.45 1.75
C LEU A 154 -3.07 6.46 0.81
N ALA A 155 -2.30 7.06 -0.11
CA ALA A 155 -2.83 8.02 -1.08
C ALA A 155 -3.92 7.42 -1.98
N LYS A 156 -3.70 6.20 -2.52
CA LYS A 156 -4.70 5.51 -3.34
C LYS A 156 -5.94 5.11 -2.53
N GLY A 157 -5.76 4.62 -1.30
CA GLY A 157 -6.85 4.26 -0.40
C GLY A 157 -7.73 5.45 -0.05
N GLN A 158 -7.13 6.61 0.28
CA GLN A 158 -7.86 7.84 0.56
C GLN A 158 -8.62 8.38 -0.67
N GLU A 159 -8.06 8.26 -1.88
CA GLU A 159 -8.76 8.60 -3.12
C GLU A 159 -9.97 7.69 -3.36
N LEU A 160 -9.80 6.38 -3.24
CA LEU A 160 -10.89 5.42 -3.38
C LEU A 160 -11.98 5.64 -2.32
N TYR A 161 -11.59 5.97 -1.10
CA TYR A 161 -12.52 6.27 -0.02
C TYR A 161 -13.37 7.50 -0.34
N ARG A 162 -12.75 8.61 -0.78
CA ARG A 162 -13.48 9.83 -1.18
C ARG A 162 -14.47 9.56 -2.31
N ARG A 163 -14.07 8.78 -3.32
CA ARG A 163 -14.96 8.38 -4.43
C ARG A 163 -16.11 7.50 -3.95
N ALA A 164 -15.86 6.53 -3.07
CA ALA A 164 -16.89 5.67 -2.50
C ALA A 164 -17.91 6.47 -1.67
N VAL A 165 -17.43 7.42 -0.85
CA VAL A 165 -18.31 8.32 -0.09
C VAL A 165 -19.20 9.12 -1.03
N ALA A 166 -18.63 9.77 -2.06
CA ALA A 166 -19.37 10.58 -3.03
C ALA A 166 -20.43 9.76 -3.80
N ASN A 167 -20.10 8.52 -4.15
CA ASN A 167 -21.02 7.61 -4.83
C ASN A 167 -22.21 7.26 -3.91
N THR A 168 -21.95 6.88 -2.66
CA THR A 168 -23.01 6.58 -1.68
C THR A 168 -23.87 7.79 -1.33
N SER A 169 -23.29 8.99 -1.22
CA SER A 169 -24.06 10.22 -0.94
C SER A 169 -24.92 10.68 -2.10
N THR A 170 -24.58 10.31 -3.34
CA THR A 170 -25.41 10.61 -4.51
C THR A 170 -26.60 9.66 -4.61
N SER A 171 -26.46 8.42 -4.12
CA SER A 171 -27.55 7.45 -4.01
C SER A 171 -28.44 7.68 -2.77
N GLU A 172 -27.88 8.24 -1.69
CA GLU A 172 -28.59 8.80 -0.55
C GLU A 172 -28.86 10.31 -0.72
N ALA A 173 -29.37 10.72 -1.88
CA ALA A 173 -30.26 11.87 -1.93
C ALA A 173 -31.55 11.50 -1.18
N THR A 174 -31.40 11.29 0.14
CA THR A 174 -32.47 11.40 1.11
C THR A 174 -32.99 12.79 0.88
N GLN A 175 -34.19 12.85 0.31
CA GLN A 175 -35.05 14.00 0.29
C GLN A 175 -35.20 14.44 1.75
N LEU A 176 -34.23 15.21 2.25
CA LEU A 176 -34.42 16.04 3.42
C LEU A 176 -35.46 17.05 2.93
N ASP A 177 -36.74 16.71 3.15
CA ASP A 177 -37.80 17.69 3.33
C ASP A 177 -37.33 18.55 4.52
N LEU A 178 -36.43 19.49 4.23
CA LEU A 178 -36.10 20.58 5.12
C LEU A 178 -37.37 21.40 5.17
N ASP A 179 -38.17 21.14 6.19
CA ASP A 179 -39.33 21.94 6.54
C ASP A 179 -38.86 23.39 6.62
N PRO A 180 -39.38 24.32 5.78
CA PRO A 180 -38.90 25.69 5.72
C PRO A 180 -38.97 26.43 7.06
N GLU A 181 -39.76 25.94 8.03
CA GLU A 181 -39.79 26.46 9.40
C GLU A 181 -38.47 26.20 10.19
N THR A 182 -37.68 25.19 9.84
CA THR A 182 -36.41 24.88 10.55
C THR A 182 -35.21 25.70 10.07
N MET A 183 -35.25 26.27 8.86
CA MET A 183 -34.20 27.17 8.38
C MET A 183 -34.32 28.59 8.97
N GLU A 184 -35.49 28.99 9.46
CA GLU A 184 -35.71 30.30 10.10
C GLU A 184 -35.14 30.37 11.53
N GLU A 185 -34.86 29.22 12.16
CA GLU A 185 -34.34 29.14 13.55
C GLU A 185 -32.80 29.07 13.61
N LEU A 186 -32.16 28.78 12.48
CA LEU A 186 -30.70 28.76 12.34
C LEU A 186 -30.25 30.13 11.81
N ASP A 187 -29.96 31.05 12.74
CA ASP A 187 -29.43 32.39 12.52
C ASP A 187 -27.99 32.34 11.96
N ILE A 188 -27.81 31.70 10.81
CA ILE A 188 -26.53 31.52 10.12
C ILE A 188 -26.30 32.76 9.27
N ASP A 189 -25.35 33.58 9.70
CA ASP A 189 -24.92 34.76 8.97
C ASP A 189 -24.09 34.36 7.74
N LEU A 190 -24.78 34.19 6.61
CA LEU A 190 -24.18 33.85 5.30
C LEU A 190 -23.14 34.87 4.82
N SER A 191 -23.14 36.09 5.39
CA SER A 191 -22.15 37.11 5.07
C SER A 191 -20.74 36.80 5.61
N GLU A 192 -20.61 35.92 6.60
CA GLU A 192 -19.32 35.46 7.13
C GLU A 192 -18.57 34.56 6.11
N PHE A 193 -19.31 33.89 5.23
CA PHE A 193 -18.77 33.00 4.19
C PHE A 193 -18.62 33.68 2.82
N GLY A 194 -18.91 34.97 2.70
CA GLY A 194 -18.72 35.73 1.48
C GLY A 194 -19.66 35.35 0.32
N LEU A 195 -20.80 34.73 0.63
CA LEU A 195 -21.84 34.39 -0.34
C LEU A 195 -22.91 35.49 -0.34
N THR A 196 -23.34 35.93 -1.52
CA THR A 196 -24.40 36.93 -1.69
C THR A 196 -25.70 36.27 -2.12
N GLU A 197 -26.85 36.87 -1.77
CA GLU A 197 -28.17 36.32 -2.15
C GLU A 197 -28.33 36.16 -3.69
N GLU A 198 -27.56 36.92 -4.50
CA GLU A 198 -27.51 36.78 -5.96
C GLU A 198 -26.86 35.46 -6.44
N ASP A 199 -26.06 34.78 -5.61
CA ASP A 199 -25.41 33.51 -5.97
C ASP A 199 -26.37 32.31 -5.90
N LEU A 200 -27.53 32.46 -5.24
CA LEU A 200 -28.51 31.39 -4.99
C LEU A 200 -29.74 31.42 -5.92
N GLU A 201 -29.96 32.50 -6.68
CA GLU A 201 -31.10 32.62 -7.61
C GLU A 201 -30.78 32.17 -9.05
N GLY A 202 -29.59 31.61 -9.29
CA GLY A 202 -29.16 31.08 -10.58
C GLY A 202 -29.52 29.60 -10.77
N ASP A 203 -30.58 29.33 -11.53
CA ASP A 203 -30.92 28.01 -12.07
C ASP A 203 -29.74 27.48 -12.93
N GLY A 204 -28.96 26.55 -12.37
CA GLY A 204 -27.91 25.80 -13.08
C GLY A 204 -26.47 26.09 -12.68
N ILE A 205 -25.90 25.28 -11.79
CA ILE A 205 -24.45 25.14 -11.64
C ILE A 205 -23.92 24.40 -12.88
N THR A 206 -23.59 25.16 -13.93
CA THR A 206 -22.63 24.74 -14.96
C THR A 206 -21.25 25.21 -14.56
N THR A 207 -20.50 24.36 -13.86
CA THR A 207 -19.06 24.56 -13.65
C THR A 207 -18.33 24.21 -14.95
N THR A 208 -18.14 25.20 -15.81
CA THR A 208 -17.23 25.09 -16.97
C THR A 208 -15.79 25.10 -16.47
N ALA A 209 -15.20 23.92 -16.28
CA ALA A 209 -13.75 23.75 -16.23
C ALA A 209 -13.27 23.22 -17.59
N SER A 210 -12.80 24.14 -18.44
CA SER A 210 -12.10 23.82 -19.68
C SER A 210 -10.63 23.55 -19.38
N SER A 211 -10.24 22.28 -19.37
CA SER A 211 -8.85 21.85 -19.59
C SER A 211 -8.87 20.67 -20.55
N GLY A 212 -8.54 20.96 -21.81
CA GLY A 212 -8.42 19.95 -22.85
C GLY A 212 -7.22 19.04 -22.62
N VAL A 213 -7.46 17.74 -22.49
CA VAL A 213 -6.50 16.68 -22.81
C VAL A 213 -7.22 15.67 -23.69
N SER A 214 -6.75 15.56 -24.92
CA SER A 214 -7.18 14.56 -25.90
C SER A 214 -6.62 13.20 -25.49
N THR A 215 -7.46 12.30 -24.98
CA THR A 215 -7.11 10.88 -24.76
C THR A 215 -7.68 10.01 -25.87
N THR A 216 -7.12 10.15 -27.07
CA THR A 216 -7.16 9.07 -28.05
C THR A 216 -6.02 8.10 -27.70
N PRO A 217 -6.29 6.80 -27.46
CA PRO A 217 -5.25 5.87 -27.07
C PRO A 217 -4.22 5.66 -28.20
N PRO A 218 -2.92 5.51 -27.87
CA PRO A 218 -1.89 5.22 -28.86
C PRO A 218 -2.14 3.87 -29.56
N PRO A 219 -1.93 3.78 -30.88
CA PRO A 219 -2.28 2.61 -31.71
C PRO A 219 -1.46 1.34 -31.41
N GLU A 220 -0.46 1.38 -30.53
CA GLU A 220 0.34 0.20 -30.17
C GLU A 220 -0.32 -0.72 -29.13
N GLN A 221 -1.28 -0.24 -28.32
CA GLN A 221 -1.92 -1.08 -27.29
C GLN A 221 -3.14 -1.86 -27.80
N ALA A 222 -3.71 -1.48 -28.95
CA ALA A 222 -4.81 -2.22 -29.57
C ALA A 222 -4.38 -3.60 -30.11
N LYS A 223 -3.09 -3.78 -30.44
CA LYS A 223 -2.57 -5.06 -30.94
C LYS A 223 -2.36 -6.11 -29.84
N MET A 224 -2.12 -5.70 -28.60
CA MET A 224 -1.93 -6.66 -27.48
C MET A 224 -3.25 -7.27 -27.00
N VAL A 225 -4.35 -6.50 -27.05
CA VAL A 225 -5.67 -7.00 -26.63
C VAL A 225 -6.22 -8.03 -27.62
N GLN A 226 -5.96 -7.87 -28.91
CA GLN A 226 -6.42 -8.81 -29.95
C GLN A 226 -5.66 -10.16 -29.91
N ALA A 227 -4.38 -10.14 -29.57
CA ALA A 227 -3.56 -11.36 -29.42
C ALA A 227 -3.95 -12.20 -28.19
N ALA A 228 -4.42 -11.57 -27.12
CA ALA A 228 -4.86 -12.27 -25.91
C ALA A 228 -6.22 -12.97 -26.10
N THR A 229 -7.12 -12.42 -26.93
CA THR A 229 -8.42 -13.03 -27.20
C THR A 229 -8.37 -14.21 -28.14
N GLU A 230 -7.39 -14.27 -29.06
CA GLU A 230 -7.23 -15.40 -30.00
C GLU A 230 -6.70 -16.67 -29.32
N ALA A 231 -5.91 -16.53 -28.25
CA ALA A 231 -5.36 -17.66 -27.50
C ALA A 231 -6.37 -18.36 -26.57
N VAL A 232 -7.50 -17.72 -26.25
CA VAL A 232 -8.56 -18.26 -25.37
C VAL A 232 -9.63 -19.01 -26.17
N THR A 233 -9.70 -18.80 -27.49
CA THR A 233 -10.72 -19.43 -28.35
C THR A 233 -10.22 -20.64 -29.16
N SER A 234 -8.96 -21.05 -29.01
CA SER A 234 -8.35 -22.10 -29.84
C SER A 234 -8.07 -23.43 -29.12
N ASP A 235 -8.64 -23.66 -27.94
CA ASP A 235 -8.39 -24.88 -27.11
C ASP A 235 -9.64 -25.74 -26.92
N ASP A 236 -10.55 -25.70 -27.89
CA ASP A 236 -11.67 -26.64 -28.02
C ASP A 236 -11.65 -27.07 -29.48
N GLU A 237 -11.07 -28.24 -29.78
CA GLU A 237 -11.45 -29.21 -30.82
C GLU A 237 -10.27 -30.19 -30.95
N ASP A 238 -10.35 -31.37 -30.31
CA ASP A 238 -9.77 -32.64 -30.80
C ASP A 238 -10.02 -33.78 -29.78
N GLU A 239 -11.25 -34.31 -29.74
CA GLU A 239 -11.53 -35.66 -29.22
C GLU A 239 -12.27 -36.49 -30.27
N ASP A 240 -11.53 -36.96 -31.27
CA ASP A 240 -11.91 -38.11 -32.10
C ASP A 240 -10.65 -38.92 -32.42
N ASP A 241 -10.32 -39.93 -31.59
CA ASP A 241 -9.67 -41.14 -32.13
C ASP A 241 -9.94 -42.42 -31.31
N SER A 242 -10.91 -43.17 -31.81
CA SER A 242 -10.83 -44.59 -32.16
C SER A 242 -9.83 -45.53 -31.47
N GLY A 243 -10.38 -46.64 -30.93
CA GLY A 243 -9.73 -47.95 -30.86
C GLY A 243 -9.09 -48.27 -29.50
N GLY A 244 -9.55 -49.24 -28.71
CA GLY A 244 -9.96 -50.59 -29.09
C GLY A 244 -8.77 -51.55 -29.02
N ARG A 245 -8.65 -52.33 -27.93
CA ARG A 245 -8.44 -53.80 -27.96
C ARG A 245 -8.30 -54.42 -26.56
N TYR A 246 -9.12 -55.45 -26.39
CA TYR A 246 -8.93 -56.73 -25.67
C TYR A 246 -7.60 -56.97 -24.93
#